data_AF-A0AA37GSD5-F1
#
_entry.id   AF-A0AA37GSD5-F1
#
_cell.length_a   1.000
_cell.length_b   1.000
_cell.length_c   1.000
_cell.angle_alpha   90.00
_cell.angle_beta   90.00
_cell.angle_gamma   90.00
#
_symmetry.space_group_name_H-M   'P 1'
#
loop_
_entity.id
_entity.type
_entity.pdbx_description
1 polymer ?
#
loop_
_entity_poly.entity_id
_entity_poly.type
_entity_poly.pdbx_seq_one_letter_code
_entity_poly.pdbx_strand_id
1 'polypeptide(L)'
;MFCDNISPPTILSDFADENPECEVIGTDISPIQPTWVPHNCKFEIEHCPREGTFTPGKFDDIYIRFLVRSIADWPELFKKAYAALKPGGYLESFEVSKR
;
A
#
# COMPACT_ATOMS: atom_id res chain seq x y z
N MET A 1 2.67 3.33 -3.31
CA MET A 1 1.63 3.09 -2.28
C MET A 1 1.73 1.66 -1.80
N PHE A 2 1.65 1.43 -0.50
CA PHE A 2 1.67 0.11 0.11
C PHE A 2 0.38 -0.13 0.89
N CYS A 3 -0.35 -1.19 0.56
CA CYS A 3 -1.55 -1.61 1.27
C CYS A 3 -1.27 -2.91 2.04
N ASP A 4 -1.38 -2.86 3.37
CA ASP A 4 -1.12 -4.01 4.25
C ASP A 4 -2.11 -4.03 5.45
N ASN A 5 -2.18 -5.14 6.16
CA ASN A 5 -2.94 -5.29 7.42
C ASN A 5 -2.11 -5.85 8.58
N ILE A 6 -0.90 -6.34 8.32
CA ILE A 6 -0.11 -7.10 9.31
C ILE A 6 1.40 -6.88 9.24
N SER A 7 1.93 -6.18 8.23
CA SER A 7 3.38 -6.00 8.14
C SER A 7 3.91 -5.00 9.18
N PRO A 8 5.08 -5.28 9.78
CA PRO A 8 5.74 -4.31 10.63
C PRO A 8 6.05 -3.04 9.80
N PRO A 9 5.75 -1.84 10.32
CA PRO A 9 5.91 -0.60 9.58
C PRO A 9 7.35 -0.23 9.25
N THR A 10 8.31 -1.01 9.76
CA THR A 10 9.73 -0.89 9.44
C THR A 10 10.00 -1.07 7.95
N ILE A 11 9.31 -1.97 7.24
CA ILE A 11 9.53 -2.17 5.80
C ILE A 11 9.28 -0.89 5.00
N LEU A 12 8.26 -0.13 5.38
CA LEU A 12 7.91 1.13 4.71
C LEU A 12 8.90 2.24 5.05
N SER A 13 9.36 2.26 6.30
CA SER A 13 10.34 3.22 6.77
C SER A 13 11.70 2.97 6.12
N ASP A 14 12.15 1.71 6.07
CA ASP A 14 13.40 1.30 5.43
C ASP A 14 13.39 1.66 3.94
N PHE A 15 12.29 1.35 3.23
CA PHE A 15 12.14 1.73 1.82
C PHE A 15 12.16 3.25 1.60
N ALA A 16 11.50 4.01 2.48
CA ALA A 16 11.49 5.48 2.40
C ALA A 16 12.87 6.09 2.69
N ASP A 17 13.62 5.55 3.65
CA ASP A 17 14.99 5.99 3.95
C ASP A 17 15.95 5.69 2.79
N GLU A 18 15.78 4.56 2.09
CA GLU A 18 16.59 4.20 0.91
C GLU A 18 16.24 5.01 -0.34
N ASN A 19 15.02 5.53 -0.44
CA ASN A 19 14.50 6.25 -1.62
C ASN A 19 13.97 7.65 -1.22
N PRO A 20 14.86 8.58 -0.83
CA PRO A 20 14.47 9.89 -0.29
C PRO A 20 13.71 10.80 -1.28
N GLU A 21 13.83 10.54 -2.58
CA GLU A 21 13.08 11.22 -3.64
C GLU A 21 11.63 10.73 -3.80
N CYS A 22 11.30 9.58 -3.20
CA CYS A 22 9.97 8.98 -3.29
C CYS A 22 9.09 9.38 -2.11
N GLU A 23 7.81 9.66 -2.37
CA GLU A 23 6.79 9.74 -1.32
C GLU A 23 6.19 8.36 -1.08
N VAL A 24 6.39 7.82 0.12
CA VAL A 24 5.92 6.50 0.51
C VAL A 24 4.67 6.65 1.37
N ILE A 25 3.58 6.04 0.91
CA ILE A 25 2.30 6.01 1.63
C ILE A 25 1.98 4.57 1.96
N GLY A 26 1.83 4.27 3.24
CA GLY A 26 1.38 2.99 3.78
C GLY A 26 -0.01 3.09 4.38
N THR A 27 -0.88 2.11 4.11
CA THR A 27 -2.22 2.02 4.71
C THR A 27 -2.34 0.75 5.53
N ASP A 28 -2.87 0.83 6.76
CA ASP A 28 -3.20 -0.32 7.61
C ASP A 28 -4.43 -0.03 8.48
N ILE A 29 -5.22 -1.03 8.86
CA ILE A 29 -6.33 -0.85 9.80
C ILE A 29 -5.88 -0.65 11.26
N SER A 30 -4.66 -1.08 11.57
CA SER A 30 -4.10 -1.10 12.91
C SER A 30 -3.22 0.13 13.15
N PRO A 31 -3.29 0.77 14.33
CA PRO A 31 -2.44 1.92 14.66
C PRO A 31 -1.03 1.47 15.10
N ILE A 32 -0.31 0.74 14.23
CA ILE A 32 0.96 0.08 14.57
C ILE A 32 2.21 0.94 14.33
N GLN A 33 2.06 2.24 14.15
CA GLN A 33 3.11 3.16 13.68
C GLN A 33 4.37 3.15 14.58
N PRO A 34 5.59 3.22 14.01
CA PRO A 34 6.80 3.39 14.79
C PRO A 34 6.85 4.79 15.42
N THR A 35 7.61 4.92 16.51
CA THR A 35 7.78 6.21 17.22
C THR A 35 8.49 7.27 16.36
N TRP A 36 9.24 6.83 15.35
CA TRP A 36 9.95 7.67 14.40
C TRP A 36 9.74 7.12 13.00
N VAL A 37 9.47 8.01 12.03
CA VAL A 37 9.29 7.68 10.62
C VAL A 37 10.04 8.70 9.76
N PRO A 38 10.55 8.30 8.58
CA PRO A 38 11.17 9.22 7.64
C PRO A 38 10.19 10.30 7.17
N HIS A 39 10.70 11.49 6.86
CA HIS A 39 9.87 12.65 6.47
C HIS A 39 9.07 12.43 5.18
N ASN A 40 9.52 11.54 4.31
CA ASN A 40 8.89 11.13 3.06
C ASN A 40 7.98 9.90 3.21
N CYS A 41 7.79 9.38 4.44
CA CYS A 41 6.91 8.26 4.74
C CYS A 41 5.66 8.72 5.49
N LYS A 42 4.48 8.31 5.01
CA LYS A 42 3.18 8.60 5.61
C LYS A 42 2.41 7.32 5.87
N PHE A 43 1.76 7.27 7.03
CA PHE A 43 0.90 6.18 7.43
C PHE A 43 -0.54 6.66 7.54
N GLU A 44 -1.45 5.96 6.86
CA GLU A 44 -2.87 6.22 6.89
C GLU A 44 -3.57 5.04 7.55
N ILE A 45 -4.35 5.30 8.60
CA ILE A 45 -5.15 4.25 9.23
C ILE A 45 -6.41 4.06 8.40
N GLU A 46 -6.47 3.01 7.57
CA GLU A 46 -7.54 2.82 6.59
C GLU A 46 -7.84 1.33 6.32
N HIS A 47 -9.12 1.02 6.10
CA HIS A 47 -9.56 -0.27 5.58
C HIS A 47 -9.47 -0.29 4.05
N CYS A 48 -8.41 -0.87 3.51
CA CYS A 48 -8.24 -1.02 2.06
C CYS A 48 -9.12 -2.16 1.50
N PRO A 49 -9.88 -1.94 0.40
CA PRO A 49 -10.07 -0.70 -0.33
C PRO A 49 -11.20 0.17 0.28
N ARG A 50 -10.98 1.48 0.38
CA ARG A 50 -12.05 2.47 0.61
C ARG A 50 -12.16 3.39 -0.61
N GLU A 51 -13.28 4.11 -0.70
CA GLU A 51 -13.42 5.23 -1.61
C GLU A 51 -12.30 6.27 -1.35
N GLY A 52 -11.52 6.58 -2.39
CA GLY A 52 -10.40 7.53 -2.33
C GLY A 52 -9.02 6.91 -2.17
N THR A 53 -8.90 5.67 -1.67
CA THR A 53 -7.63 4.93 -1.52
C THR A 53 -6.85 4.91 -2.83
N PHE A 54 -7.53 4.58 -3.93
CA PHE A 54 -6.95 4.47 -5.27
C PHE A 54 -7.37 5.64 -6.16
N THR A 55 -6.75 6.81 -5.95
CA THR A 55 -6.99 7.97 -6.81
C THR A 55 -6.42 7.71 -8.22
N PRO A 56 -7.22 7.83 -9.30
CA PRO A 56 -6.78 7.54 -10.67
C PRO A 56 -5.51 8.31 -11.09
N GLY A 57 -4.55 7.62 -11.70
CA GLY A 57 -3.30 8.21 -12.22
C GLY A 57 -2.39 8.90 -11.19
N LYS A 58 -2.56 8.58 -9.89
CA LYS A 58 -1.81 9.23 -8.80
C LYS A 58 -0.46 8.55 -8.52
N PHE A 59 -0.41 7.23 -8.57
CA PHE A 59 0.71 6.45 -8.05
C PHE A 59 1.63 5.95 -9.16
N ASP A 60 2.93 6.01 -8.91
CA ASP A 60 3.93 5.40 -9.78
C ASP A 60 3.94 3.89 -9.56
N ASP A 61 3.95 3.43 -8.31
CA ASP A 61 3.87 2.00 -7.97
C ASP A 61 2.90 1.71 -6.83
N ILE A 62 2.27 0.54 -6.87
CA ILE A 62 1.35 0.04 -5.86
C ILE A 62 1.74 -1.38 -5.45
N TYR A 63 1.94 -1.58 -4.15
CA TYR A 63 2.24 -2.86 -3.53
C TYR A 63 1.07 -3.25 -2.62
N ILE A 64 0.48 -4.41 -2.87
CA ILE A 64 -0.60 -4.99 -2.07
C ILE A 64 -0.05 -6.23 -1.37
N ARG A 65 -0.09 -6.26 -0.04
CA ARG A 65 0.54 -7.34 0.74
C ARG A 65 -0.36 -7.81 1.85
N PHE A 66 -0.45 -9.13 2.01
CA PHE A 66 -1.13 -9.80 3.11
C PHE A 66 -2.56 -9.31 3.41
N LEU A 67 -3.32 -8.93 2.37
CA LEU A 67 -4.73 -8.57 2.51
C LEU A 67 -5.66 -9.78 2.36
N VAL A 68 -5.11 -10.99 2.22
CA VAL A 68 -5.88 -12.25 2.28
C VAL A 68 -6.84 -12.26 3.49
N ARG A 69 -8.10 -12.61 3.23
CA ARG A 69 -9.24 -12.57 4.20
C ARG A 69 -9.80 -11.19 4.54
N SER A 70 -9.13 -10.09 4.22
CA SER A 70 -9.66 -8.73 4.41
C SER A 70 -10.36 -8.20 3.16
N ILE A 71 -10.04 -8.76 2.00
CA ILE A 71 -10.61 -8.37 0.70
C ILE A 71 -11.72 -9.32 0.30
N ALA A 72 -12.92 -8.77 0.09
CA ALA A 72 -14.09 -9.49 -0.39
C ALA A 72 -14.09 -9.64 -1.93
N ASP A 73 -13.67 -8.60 -2.65
CA ASP A 73 -13.66 -8.54 -4.12
C ASP A 73 -12.27 -8.13 -4.63
N TRP A 74 -11.48 -9.14 -4.99
CA TRP A 74 -10.13 -8.96 -5.54
C TRP A 74 -10.12 -8.35 -6.95
N PRO A 75 -10.98 -8.79 -7.90
CA PRO A 75 -11.09 -8.13 -9.20
C PRO A 75 -11.34 -6.62 -9.10
N GLU A 76 -12.26 -6.20 -8.25
CA GLU A 76 -12.57 -4.78 -8.06
C GLU A 76 -11.40 -4.01 -7.42
N LEU A 77 -10.71 -4.62 -6.44
CA LEU A 77 -9.48 -4.07 -5.87
C LEU A 77 -8.43 -3.81 -6.95
N PHE A 78 -8.10 -4.83 -7.75
CA PHE A 78 -7.09 -4.71 -8.80
C PHE A 78 -7.50 -3.73 -9.89
N LYS A 79 -8.78 -3.67 -10.25
CA LYS A 79 -9.28 -2.69 -11.22
C LYS A 79 -9.06 -1.26 -10.73
N LYS A 80 -9.39 -0.98 -9.47
CA LYS A 80 -9.17 0.34 -8.85
C LYS A 80 -7.69 0.67 -8.71
N ALA A 81 -6.90 -0.27 -8.21
CA ALA A 81 -5.47 -0.08 -8.04
C ALA A 81 -4.77 0.15 -9.39
N TYR A 82 -5.10 -0.64 -10.42
CA TYR A 82 -4.56 -0.44 -11.77
C TYR A 82 -4.95 0.92 -12.36
N ALA A 83 -6.19 1.37 -12.17
CA ALA A 83 -6.62 2.71 -12.61
C ALA A 83 -5.89 3.85 -11.89
N ALA A 84 -5.38 3.60 -10.68
CA ALA A 84 -4.62 4.54 -9.89
C ALA A 84 -3.14 4.66 -10.29
N LEU A 85 -2.65 3.74 -11.13
CA LEU A 85 -1.31 3.81 -11.68
C LEU A 85 -1.19 4.86 -12.78
N LYS A 86 -0.06 5.57 -12.80
CA LYS A 86 0.40 6.32 -13.96
C LYS A 86 0.84 5.37 -15.08
N PRO A 87 0.84 5.81 -16.36
CA PRO A 87 1.39 5.00 -17.44
C PRO A 87 2.83 4.57 -17.17
N GLY A 88 3.09 3.26 -17.24
CA GLY A 88 4.42 2.69 -16.95
C GLY A 88 4.64 2.28 -15.49
N GLY A 89 3.68 2.56 -14.61
CA GLY A 89 3.72 2.13 -13.21
C GLY A 89 3.45 0.65 -13.01
N TYR A 90 3.87 0.12 -11.84
CA TYR A 90 3.71 -1.29 -11.51
C TYR A 90 2.70 -1.53 -10.38
N LEU A 91 1.96 -2.62 -10.52
CA LEU A 91 1.15 -3.19 -9.45
C LEU A 91 1.73 -4.55 -9.08
N GLU A 92 2.13 -4.69 -7.82
CA GLU A 92 2.63 -5.93 -7.26
C GLU A 92 1.71 -6.42 -6.14
N SER A 93 1.45 -7.73 -6.11
CA SER A 93 0.66 -8.37 -5.07
C SER A 93 1.43 -9.53 -4.46
N PHE A 94 1.56 -9.51 -3.13
CA PHE A 94 2.19 -10.57 -2.35
C PHE A 94 1.16 -11.16 -1.37
N GLU A 95 0.62 -12.31 -1.73
CA GLU A 95 -0.43 -12.98 -0.96
C GLU A 95 -0.08 -14.43 -0.65
N VAL A 96 -0.68 -14.95 0.42
CA VAL A 96 -0.55 -16.37 0.73
C VAL A 96 -1.33 -17.20 -0.30
N SER A 97 -0.65 -18.19 -0.87
CA SER A 97 -1.28 -19.18 -1.73
C SER A 97 -1.73 -20.38 -0.89
N LYS A 98 -2.95 -20.87 -1.11
CA LYS A 98 -3.50 -22.08 -0.45
C LYS A 98 -2.94 -23.40 -1.03
N ARG A 99 -1.65 -23.49 -1.37
CA ARG A 99 -1.09 -24.78 -1.78
C ARG A 99 -1.14 -25.79 -0.64
#